data_AF-A0A7C8YC21-F1
#
_entry.id   AF-A0A7C8YC21-F1
#
_cell.length_a   1.000
_cell.length_b   1.000
_cell.length_c   1.000
_cell.angle_alpha   90.00
_cell.angle_beta   90.00
_cell.angle_gamma   90.00
#
_symmetry.space_group_name_H-M   'P 1'
#
loop_
_entity.id
_entity.type
_entity.pdbx_description
1 polymer ?
#
loop_
_entity_poly.entity_id
_entity_poly.type
_entity_poly.pdbx_seq_one_letter_code
_entity_poly.pdbx_strand_id
1 'polypeptide(L)'
;MSPSIHFALCFLVCFFIAGAQAWSKEGHIITCRIAQNLLEAEAAHAVKNLLPENLDGDLSALCVWPDQVRHWYRYRWSSPLHFIDTPDNACTFDYNRDCI
;
A
#
# COMPACT_ATOMS: atom_id res chain seq x y z
N MET A 1 -0.18 11.45 39.25
CA MET A 1 -0.47 12.20 38.00
C MET A 1 -1.59 11.47 37.26
N SER A 2 -2.62 12.19 36.79
CA SER A 2 -3.86 11.57 36.27
C SER A 2 -3.62 10.71 35.01
N PRO A 3 -4.29 9.56 34.85
CA PRO A 3 -4.24 8.76 33.62
C PRO A 3 -4.59 9.58 32.38
N SER A 4 -5.48 10.57 32.52
CA SER A 4 -5.86 11.50 31.44
C SER A 4 -4.68 12.30 30.87
N ILE A 5 -3.69 12.64 31.70
CA ILE A 5 -2.48 13.36 31.27
C ILE A 5 -1.59 12.44 30.43
N HIS A 6 -1.50 11.16 30.78
CA HIS A 6 -0.72 10.19 30.02
C HIS A 6 -1.36 9.92 28.65
N PHE A 7 -2.69 9.81 28.59
CA PHE A 7 -3.41 9.67 27.32
C PHE A 7 -3.24 10.90 26.42
N ALA A 8 -3.35 12.10 26.98
CA ALA A 8 -3.17 13.35 26.22
C ALA A 8 -1.73 13.51 25.71
N LEU A 9 -0.73 13.18 26.54
CA LEU A 9 0.69 13.24 26.15
C LEU A 9 1.01 12.22 25.04
N CYS A 10 0.47 11.00 25.14
CA CYS A 10 0.65 9.95 24.13
C CYS A 10 0.05 10.36 22.77
N PHE A 11 -1.17 10.92 22.78
CA PHE A 11 -1.78 11.47 21.56
C PHE A 11 -0.94 12.59 20.93
N LEU A 12 -0.40 13.50 21.75
CA LEU A 12 0.41 14.62 21.26
C LEU A 12 1.70 14.13 20.59
N VAL A 13 2.37 13.13 21.18
CA VAL A 13 3.61 12.53 20.64
C VAL A 13 3.36 11.87 19.28
N CYS A 14 2.23 11.19 19.09
CA CYS A 14 1.89 10.54 17.82
C CYS A 14 1.73 11.52 16.64
N PHE A 15 1.36 12.78 16.88
CA PHE A 15 1.20 13.79 15.82
C PHE A 15 2.51 14.36 15.29
N PHE A 16 3.61 14.28 16.05
CA PHE A 16 4.92 14.84 15.66
C PHE A 16 5.86 13.83 14.99
N ILE A 17 5.41 12.59 14.80
CA ILE A 17 6.19 11.60 14.07
C ILE A 17 5.99 11.88 12.57
N ALA A 18 7.05 12.31 11.89
CA ALA A 18 7.08 12.41 10.43
C ALA A 18 6.95 10.99 9.85
N GLY A 19 5.72 10.53 9.66
CA GLY A 19 5.42 9.24 9.06
C GLY A 19 5.50 9.32 7.54
N ALA A 20 6.02 8.26 6.91
CA ALA A 20 5.88 8.07 5.48
C ALA A 20 4.38 8.12 5.11
N GLN A 21 4.01 8.96 4.13
CA GLN A 21 2.65 9.02 3.63
C GLN A 21 2.40 7.81 2.72
N ALA A 22 2.03 6.68 3.33
CA ALA A 22 1.66 5.48 2.59
C ALA A 22 0.21 5.57 2.09
N TRP A 23 -0.09 4.83 1.02
CA TRP A 23 -1.45 4.68 0.55
C TRP A 23 -2.22 3.71 1.45
N SER A 24 -3.49 4.04 1.70
CA SER A 24 -4.50 3.09 2.17
C SER A 24 -5.42 2.73 0.99
N LYS A 25 -6.60 2.16 1.28
CA LYS A 25 -7.59 1.75 0.28
C LYS A 25 -7.81 2.78 -0.84
N GLU A 26 -8.04 4.04 -0.49
CA GLU A 26 -8.41 5.11 -1.42
C GLU A 26 -7.27 5.40 -2.40
N GLY A 27 -6.03 5.41 -1.91
CA GLY A 27 -4.84 5.60 -2.73
C GLY A 27 -4.71 4.53 -3.81
N HIS A 28 -4.79 3.27 -3.41
CA HIS A 28 -4.73 2.14 -4.32
C HIS A 28 -5.83 2.19 -5.39
N ILE A 29 -7.07 2.50 -5.00
CA ILE A 29 -8.19 2.62 -5.93
C ILE A 29 -7.93 3.73 -6.95
N ILE A 30 -7.51 4.92 -6.49
CA ILE A 30 -7.26 6.07 -7.37
C ILE A 30 -6.13 5.75 -8.36
N THR A 31 -5.01 5.22 -7.87
CA THR A 31 -3.86 4.83 -8.71
C THR A 31 -4.28 3.85 -9.80
N CYS A 32 -5.05 2.81 -9.46
CA CYS A 32 -5.50 1.83 -10.43
C CYS A 32 -6.51 2.35 -11.44
N ARG A 33 -7.43 3.23 -11.03
CA ARG A 33 -8.36 3.88 -11.98
C ARG A 33 -7.63 4.75 -12.99
N ILE A 34 -6.65 5.53 -12.52
CA ILE A 34 -5.81 6.34 -13.39
C ILE A 34 -5.06 5.44 -14.38
N ALA A 35 -4.41 4.38 -13.88
CA ALA A 35 -3.67 3.44 -14.72
C ALA A 35 -4.58 2.78 -15.77
N GLN A 36 -5.74 2.26 -15.37
CA GLN A 36 -6.68 1.58 -16.25
C GLN A 36 -7.16 2.48 -17.39
N ASN A 37 -7.39 3.77 -17.12
CA ASN A 37 -7.81 4.75 -18.15
C ASN A 37 -6.70 5.13 -19.13
N LEU A 38 -5.45 4.76 -18.85
CA LEU A 38 -4.27 5.08 -19.66
C LEU A 38 -3.70 3.84 -20.38
N LEU A 39 -4.33 2.67 -20.24
CA LEU A 39 -3.89 1.46 -20.93
C LEU A 39 -4.15 1.54 -22.44
N GLU A 40 -3.18 1.06 -23.21
CA GLU A 40 -3.38 0.74 -24.63
C GLU A 40 -4.38 -0.43 -24.78
N ALA A 41 -4.96 -0.59 -25.97
CA ALA A 41 -6.05 -1.53 -26.21
C ALA A 41 -5.67 -2.98 -25.87
N GLU A 42 -4.46 -3.40 -26.24
CA GLU A 42 -3.92 -4.74 -25.97
C GLU A 42 -3.79 -4.99 -24.46
N ALA A 43 -3.27 -4.01 -23.71
CA ALA A 43 -3.11 -4.10 -22.27
C ALA A 43 -4.46 -4.08 -21.54
N ALA A 44 -5.39 -3.22 -21.98
CA ALA A 44 -6.75 -3.16 -21.42
C ALA A 44 -7.50 -4.49 -21.62
N HIS A 45 -7.38 -5.09 -22.80
CA HIS A 45 -7.94 -6.40 -23.09
C HIS A 45 -7.32 -7.50 -22.22
N ALA A 46 -5.99 -7.50 -22.05
CA ALA A 46 -5.31 -8.45 -21.19
C ALA A 46 -5.75 -8.33 -19.71
N VAL A 47 -5.80 -7.10 -19.17
CA VAL A 47 -6.26 -6.85 -17.79
C VAL A 47 -7.70 -7.33 -17.62
N LYS A 48 -8.60 -6.99 -18.54
CA LYS A 48 -10.01 -7.43 -18.48
C LYS A 48 -10.14 -8.96 -18.43
N ASN A 49 -9.32 -9.69 -19.19
CA ASN A 49 -9.38 -11.15 -19.24
C ASN A 49 -8.72 -11.85 -18.03
N LEU A 50 -7.85 -11.17 -17.30
CA LEU A 50 -7.25 -11.69 -16.06
C LEU A 50 -8.11 -11.44 -14.83
N LEU A 51 -8.99 -10.44 -14.88
CA LEU A 51 -9.89 -10.11 -13.79
C LEU A 51 -11.07 -11.11 -13.72
N PRO A 52 -11.55 -11.43 -12.51
CA PRO A 52 -12.81 -12.16 -12.35
C PRO A 52 -13.97 -11.49 -13.09
N GLU A 53 -14.79 -12.29 -13.77
CA GLU A 53 -15.90 -11.80 -14.61
C GLU A 53 -16.87 -10.89 -13.84
N ASN A 54 -17.09 -11.17 -12.55
CA ASN A 54 -18.02 -10.43 -11.70
C ASN A 54 -17.57 -9.01 -11.32
N LEU A 55 -16.40 -8.57 -11.78
CA LEU A 55 -15.88 -7.21 -11.56
C LEU A 55 -16.06 -6.31 -12.77
N ASP A 56 -16.66 -6.80 -13.86
CA ASP A 56 -16.91 -6.05 -15.10
C ASP A 56 -15.65 -5.35 -15.66
N GLY A 57 -14.48 -5.93 -15.40
CA GLY A 57 -13.19 -5.39 -15.80
C GLY A 57 -12.68 -4.21 -14.95
N ASP A 58 -13.32 -3.84 -13.83
CA ASP A 58 -12.82 -2.81 -12.92
C ASP A 58 -11.57 -3.29 -12.15
N LEU A 59 -10.38 -2.84 -12.59
CA LEU A 59 -9.12 -3.16 -11.92
C LEU A 59 -9.08 -2.61 -10.49
N SER A 60 -9.67 -1.43 -10.27
CA SER A 60 -9.63 -0.74 -8.99
C SER A 60 -10.34 -1.50 -7.87
N ALA A 61 -11.27 -2.39 -8.21
CA ALA A 61 -11.96 -3.26 -7.27
C ALA A 61 -11.03 -4.27 -6.59
N LEU A 62 -9.88 -4.63 -7.19
CA LEU A 62 -8.91 -5.59 -6.63
C LEU A 62 -7.59 -4.98 -6.16
N CYS A 63 -7.37 -3.67 -6.33
CA CYS A 63 -6.07 -3.09 -6.03
C CYS A 63 -5.69 -3.05 -4.54
N VAL A 64 -6.63 -3.35 -3.65
CA VAL A 64 -6.40 -3.47 -2.20
C VAL A 64 -6.28 -4.93 -1.75
N TRP A 65 -6.51 -5.89 -2.66
CA TRP A 65 -6.40 -7.31 -2.36
C TRP A 65 -5.03 -7.70 -1.75
N PRO A 66 -3.88 -7.17 -2.21
CA PRO A 66 -2.58 -7.45 -1.59
C PRO A 66 -2.52 -7.10 -0.08
N ASP A 67 -3.10 -5.96 0.31
CA ASP A 67 -3.16 -5.54 1.72
C ASP A 67 -4.05 -6.44 2.57
N GLN A 68 -5.04 -7.09 1.97
CA GLN A 68 -5.90 -8.06 2.68
C GLN A 68 -5.15 -9.37 2.89
N VAL A 69 -4.50 -9.88 1.85
CA VAL A 69 -3.90 -11.23 1.88
C VAL A 69 -2.55 -11.28 2.57
N ARG A 70 -1.79 -10.18 2.66
CA ARG A 70 -0.50 -10.16 3.38
C ARG A 70 -0.59 -10.61 4.84
N HIS A 71 -1.79 -10.57 5.43
CA HIS A 71 -2.05 -11.05 6.79
C HIS A 71 -2.40 -12.55 6.86
N TRP A 72 -2.72 -13.18 5.73
CA TRP A 72 -3.10 -14.59 5.65
C TRP A 72 -1.84 -15.45 5.76
N TYR A 73 -1.94 -16.58 6.46
CA TYR A 73 -0.81 -17.49 6.66
C TYR A 73 -0.10 -17.87 5.35
N ARG A 74 -0.87 -18.20 4.31
CA ARG A 74 -0.35 -18.58 2.98
C ARG A 74 0.43 -17.47 2.27
N TYR A 75 0.11 -16.20 2.53
CA TYR A 75 0.67 -15.04 1.83
C TYR A 75 1.49 -14.15 2.75
N ARG A 76 1.83 -14.60 3.96
CA ARG A 76 2.59 -13.81 4.93
C ARG A 76 3.96 -13.36 4.39
N TRP A 77 4.53 -14.12 3.47
CA TRP A 77 5.76 -13.79 2.73
C TRP A 77 5.64 -12.53 1.87
N SER A 78 4.43 -12.10 1.49
CA SER A 78 4.24 -10.89 0.68
C SER A 78 4.32 -9.60 1.49
N SER A 79 4.27 -9.67 2.83
CA SER A 79 4.31 -8.49 3.69
C SER A 79 5.48 -7.53 3.43
N PRO A 80 6.74 -7.98 3.32
CA PRO A 80 7.87 -7.09 3.02
C PRO A 80 7.83 -6.48 1.61
N LEU A 81 7.05 -7.04 0.67
CA LEU A 81 6.96 -6.50 -0.69
C LEU A 81 6.20 -5.17 -0.79
N HIS A 82 5.57 -4.72 0.29
CA HIS A 82 4.82 -3.47 0.34
C HIS A 82 5.69 -2.23 0.64
N PHE A 83 6.95 -2.42 1.03
CA PHE A 83 7.81 -1.33 1.46
C PHE A 83 9.28 -1.66 1.22
N ILE A 84 10.13 -0.64 1.37
CA ILE A 84 11.59 -0.76 1.41
C ILE A 84 12.02 0.09 2.61
N ASP A 85 12.69 -0.55 3.57
CA ASP A 85 13.25 0.15 4.73
C ASP A 85 14.64 0.68 4.34
N THR A 86 14.83 2.00 4.43
CA THR A 86 16.12 2.65 4.16
C THR A 86 16.76 3.12 5.47
N PRO A 87 18.11 3.27 5.54
CA PRO A 87 18.76 3.74 6.76
C PRO A 87 18.25 5.11 7.21
N ASP A 88 18.06 5.26 8.52
CA ASP A 88 17.54 6.49 9.11
C ASP A 88 18.32 7.73 8.65
N ASN A 89 17.58 8.77 8.26
CA ASN A 89 18.11 10.06 7.78
C ASN A 89 18.98 10.00 6.51
N ALA A 90 19.15 8.84 5.88
CA ALA A 90 19.96 8.73 4.67
C ALA A 90 19.27 9.33 3.44
N CYS A 91 17.93 9.30 3.41
CA CYS A 91 17.09 9.78 2.29
C CYS A 91 17.57 9.31 0.91
N THR A 92 18.16 8.12 0.85
CA THR A 92 18.75 7.50 -0.34
C THR A 92 18.41 6.01 -0.38
N PHE A 93 18.23 5.49 -1.59
CA PHE A 93 17.91 4.09 -1.85
C PHE A 93 19.10 3.40 -2.52
N ASP A 94 19.49 2.24 -2.00
CA ASP A 94 20.43 1.30 -2.62
C ASP A 94 19.80 -0.09 -2.67
N TYR A 95 19.66 -0.66 -3.86
CA TYR A 95 18.96 -1.94 -4.04
C TYR A 95 19.60 -3.10 -3.28
N ASN A 96 20.93 -3.21 -3.32
CA ASN A 96 21.62 -4.35 -2.69
C ASN A 96 21.60 -4.28 -1.17
N ARG A 97 21.51 -3.07 -0.62
CA ARG A 97 21.43 -2.81 0.83
C ARG A 97 19.98 -2.90 1.35
N ASP A 98 19.02 -2.33 0.62
CA ASP A 98 17.68 -2.05 1.14
C ASP A 98 16.61 -3.05 0.66
N CYS A 99 16.84 -3.76 -0.46
CA CYS A 99 15.89 -4.74 -1.00
C CYS A 99 16.17 -6.14 -0.46
N ILE A 100 15.92 -6.31 0.85
CA ILE A 100 16.12 -7.57 1.62
C ILE A 100 14.85 -8.37 1.83
#